data_AF-A0A2V8RX14-F1
#
_entry.id   AF-A0A2V8RX14-F1
#
_cell.length_a   1.000
_cell.length_b   1.000
_cell.length_c   1.000
_cell.angle_alpha   90.00
_cell.angle_beta   90.00
_cell.angle_gamma   90.00
#
_symmetry.space_group_name_H-M   'P 1'
#
loop_
_entity.id
_entity.type
_entity.pdbx_description
1 polymer ?
#
loop_
_entity_poly.entity_id
_entity_poly.type
_entity_poly.pdbx_seq_one_letter_code
_entity_poly.pdbx_strand_id
1 'polypeptide(L)'
;MACSACGARAVGPPLVRPEQELPGYGLALACGAWGALLVIIFLVGTIAALIERQPFSLAFWNVVASGETAAWRLKLLALPLALVALWPSMRVLKALRREPARFAGLRLARAGFGMSAFVALLIVALIGVTVPARLHQRALAADAARQAEAYEFSRVLLAYQIRYGTYPMGADDLSKLPDPDGAVTRVASQLKGGALKYEPVSDIASLPTSVTKARARRGAVVRLRNAALHTDDAPDEGLSFTSYTLVLPGEDKKLGTADDITLRDGRIVPTPPVAAGNSHNSQSNNTP
;
A
#
# COMPACT_ATOMS: atom_id res chain seq x y z
N MET A 1 60.05 25.52 1.44
CA MET A 1 59.54 24.14 1.54
C MET A 1 59.48 23.57 0.13
N ALA A 2 60.15 22.44 -0.13
CA ALA A 2 60.14 21.78 -1.44
C ALA A 2 58.88 20.90 -1.55
N CYS A 3 58.26 20.83 -2.73
CA CYS A 3 57.14 19.92 -2.96
C CYS A 3 57.64 18.47 -2.91
N SER A 4 57.11 17.65 -2.00
CA SER A 4 57.58 16.27 -1.79
C SER A 4 57.31 15.35 -2.97
N ALA A 5 56.38 15.72 -3.87
CA ALA A 5 55.98 14.90 -5.02
C ALA A 5 56.82 15.15 -6.29
N CYS A 6 57.45 16.32 -6.44
CA CYS A 6 58.16 16.67 -7.68
C CYS A 6 59.52 17.32 -7.48
N GLY A 7 59.99 17.48 -6.24
CA GLY A 7 61.30 18.09 -5.95
C GLY A 7 61.39 19.58 -6.27
N ALA A 8 60.32 20.20 -6.79
CA ALA A 8 60.28 21.61 -7.12
C ALA A 8 60.46 22.44 -5.83
N ARG A 9 61.51 23.25 -5.81
CA ARG A 9 61.74 24.29 -4.81
C ARG A 9 61.21 25.61 -5.37
N ALA A 10 60.47 26.35 -4.55
CA ALA A 10 60.11 27.72 -4.89
C ALA A 10 61.40 28.52 -5.09
N VAL A 11 61.66 28.94 -6.33
CA VAL A 11 62.80 29.78 -6.67
C VAL A 11 62.33 31.23 -6.65
N GLY A 12 62.79 31.99 -5.66
CA GLY A 12 62.46 33.40 -5.47
C GLY A 12 61.53 33.69 -4.28
N PRO A 13 61.52 34.95 -3.80
CA PRO A 13 60.54 35.39 -2.82
C PRO A 13 59.12 35.21 -3.37
N PRO A 14 58.11 34.96 -2.51
CA PRO A 14 56.73 34.85 -2.97
C PRO A 14 56.36 36.11 -3.77
N LEU A 15 55.74 35.92 -4.94
CA LEU A 15 55.23 37.01 -5.75
C LEU A 15 54.42 37.96 -4.85
N VAL A 16 54.72 39.26 -4.95
CA VAL A 16 53.98 40.30 -4.23
C VAL A 16 52.51 40.11 -4.59
N ARG A 17 51.64 39.98 -3.58
CA ARG A 17 50.20 39.87 -3.84
C ARG A 17 49.77 41.11 -4.62
N PRO A 18 48.98 40.95 -5.69
CA PRO A 18 48.51 42.09 -6.46
C PRO A 18 47.79 43.05 -5.52
N GLU A 19 48.05 44.36 -5.65
CA GLU A 19 47.45 45.39 -4.81
C GLU A 19 45.92 45.41 -4.94
N GLN A 20 45.39 44.89 -6.05
CA GLN A 20 43.96 44.70 -6.30
C GLN A 20 43.68 43.30 -6.84
N GLU A 21 43.17 42.42 -5.97
CA GLU A 21 42.50 41.20 -6.40
C GLU A 21 41.07 41.56 -6.86
N LEU A 22 40.73 41.25 -8.12
CA LEU A 22 39.35 41.39 -8.60
C LEU A 22 38.43 40.52 -7.74
N PRO A 23 37.26 41.03 -7.30
CA PRO A 23 36.38 40.27 -6.43
C PRO A 23 35.89 39.01 -7.13
N GLY A 24 36.02 37.87 -6.47
CA GLY A 24 35.67 36.57 -7.04
C GLY A 24 34.16 36.38 -7.17
N TYR A 25 33.65 36.18 -8.39
CA TYR A 25 32.23 35.90 -8.67
C TYR A 25 31.89 34.41 -8.78
N GLY A 26 32.90 33.54 -8.96
CA GLY A 26 32.68 32.12 -9.30
C GLY A 26 31.80 31.36 -8.30
N LEU A 27 32.01 31.58 -6.99
CA LEU A 27 31.22 30.94 -5.93
C LEU A 27 29.76 31.39 -5.92
N ALA A 28 29.51 32.69 -6.14
CA ALA A 28 28.15 33.24 -6.19
C ALA A 28 27.39 32.72 -7.42
N LEU A 29 28.08 32.61 -8.57
CA LEU A 29 27.52 32.07 -9.80
C LEU A 29 27.20 30.58 -9.65
N ALA A 30 28.09 29.79 -9.07
CA ALA A 30 27.84 28.37 -8.79
C ALA A 30 26.61 28.16 -7.89
N CYS A 31 26.47 28.95 -6.81
CA CYS A 31 25.29 28.89 -5.94
C CYS A 31 24.00 29.27 -6.70
N GLY A 32 24.06 30.31 -7.54
CA GLY A 32 22.93 30.73 -8.38
C GLY A 32 22.51 29.65 -9.37
N ALA A 33 23.47 29.11 -10.12
CA ALA A 33 23.25 28.05 -11.11
C ALA A 33 22.67 26.80 -10.48
N TRP A 34 23.17 26.40 -9.31
CA TRP A 34 22.66 25.22 -8.61
C TRP A 34 21.22 25.41 -8.11
N GLY A 35 20.90 26.58 -7.55
CA GLY A 35 19.53 26.90 -7.15
C GLY A 35 18.57 26.91 -8.35
N ALA A 36 18.98 27.49 -9.48
CA ALA A 36 18.18 27.51 -10.71
C ALA A 36 17.99 26.10 -11.27
N LEU A 37 19.02 25.26 -11.25
CA LEU A 37 18.94 23.87 -11.72
C LEU A 37 17.90 23.07 -10.93
N LEU A 38 17.86 23.20 -9.60
CA LEU A 38 16.85 22.53 -8.77
C LEU A 38 15.42 22.96 -9.13
N VAL A 39 15.21 24.24 -9.39
CA VAL A 39 13.91 24.77 -9.83
C VAL A 39 13.51 24.18 -11.17
N ILE A 40 14.45 24.16 -12.13
CA ILE A 40 14.19 23.61 -13.48
C ILE A 40 13.83 22.12 -13.40
N ILE A 41 14.59 21.31 -12.65
CA ILE A 41 14.31 19.88 -12.48
C ILE A 41 12.90 19.67 -11.89
N PHE A 42 12.54 20.45 -10.87
CA PHE A 42 11.22 20.36 -10.26
C PHE A 42 10.09 20.78 -11.23
N LEU A 43 10.28 21.87 -11.98
CA LEU A 43 9.31 22.34 -12.98
C LEU A 43 9.12 21.32 -14.10
N VAL A 44 10.20 20.77 -14.66
CA VAL A 44 10.14 19.74 -15.70
C VAL A 44 9.40 18.51 -15.20
N GLY A 45 9.68 18.05 -13.97
CA GLY A 45 8.95 16.94 -13.36
C GLY A 45 7.46 17.23 -13.19
N THR A 46 7.10 18.46 -12.79
CA THR A 46 5.71 18.90 -12.64
C THR A 46 4.97 18.97 -13.97
N ILE A 47 5.63 19.44 -15.03
CA ILE A 47 5.08 19.50 -16.38
C ILE A 47 4.87 18.09 -16.93
N ALA A 48 5.86 17.20 -16.80
CA ALA A 48 5.73 15.80 -17.23
C ALA A 48 4.54 15.12 -16.54
N ALA A 49 4.41 15.29 -15.22
CA ALA A 49 3.28 14.78 -14.45
C ALA A 49 1.92 15.38 -14.86
N LEU A 50 1.91 16.64 -15.33
CA LEU A 50 0.71 17.29 -15.81
C LEU A 50 0.28 16.75 -17.19
N ILE A 51 1.23 16.45 -18.07
CA ILE A 51 0.99 15.86 -19.40
C ILE A 51 0.43 14.43 -19.28
N GLU A 52 0.90 13.66 -18.29
CA GLU A 52 0.40 12.30 -18.04
C GLU A 52 -1.07 12.26 -17.55
N ARG A 53 -1.62 13.38 -17.07
CA ARG A 53 -3.00 13.44 -16.58
C ARG A 53 -4.00 13.63 -17.72
N GLN A 54 -5.01 12.75 -17.75
CA GLN A 54 -6.15 12.84 -18.67
C GLN A 54 -7.43 13.17 -17.88
N PRO A 55 -8.17 14.25 -18.21
CA PRO A 55 -7.87 15.23 -19.25
C PRO A 55 -6.78 16.25 -18.83
N PHE A 56 -6.01 16.73 -19.80
CA PHE A 56 -5.06 17.83 -19.59
C PHE A 56 -5.82 19.12 -19.22
N SER A 57 -5.54 19.67 -18.04
CA SER A 57 -6.15 20.91 -17.59
C SER A 57 -5.20 21.68 -16.67
N LEU A 58 -5.09 22.99 -16.93
CA LEU A 58 -4.31 23.94 -16.13
C LEU A 58 -5.07 24.46 -14.90
N ALA A 59 -6.18 23.81 -14.53
CA ALA A 59 -6.86 24.12 -13.29
C ALA A 59 -5.89 24.02 -12.11
N PHE A 60 -6.00 24.96 -11.16
CA PHE A 60 -5.12 25.05 -10.00
C PHE A 60 -4.89 23.70 -9.30
N TRP A 61 -5.98 22.95 -9.05
CA TRP A 61 -5.92 21.64 -8.40
C TRP A 61 -5.17 20.58 -9.20
N ASN A 62 -5.21 20.64 -10.54
CA ASN A 62 -4.45 19.73 -11.39
C ASN A 62 -2.96 20.03 -11.34
N VAL A 63 -2.58 21.32 -11.29
CA VAL A 63 -1.19 21.75 -11.13
C VAL A 63 -0.64 21.38 -9.75
N VAL A 64 -1.42 21.59 -8.69
CA VAL A 64 -1.03 21.18 -7.33
C VAL A 64 -0.82 19.68 -7.27
N ALA A 65 -1.76 18.91 -7.82
CA ALA A 65 -1.69 17.47 -7.75
C ALA A 65 -0.66 16.85 -8.72
N SER A 66 -0.29 17.52 -9.82
CA SER A 66 0.88 17.15 -10.63
C SER A 66 2.20 17.53 -9.94
N GLY A 67 2.22 18.65 -9.22
CA GLY A 67 3.33 19.02 -8.34
C GLY A 67 3.54 18.00 -7.23
N GLU A 68 2.46 17.49 -6.65
CA GLU A 68 2.51 16.40 -5.67
C GLU A 68 3.13 15.13 -6.27
N THR A 69 2.65 14.67 -7.43
CA THR A 69 3.20 13.45 -8.05
C THR A 69 4.66 13.63 -8.43
N ALA A 70 5.05 14.80 -8.93
CA ALA A 70 6.45 15.15 -9.16
C ALA A 70 7.27 15.10 -7.88
N ALA A 71 6.80 15.72 -6.79
CA ALA A 71 7.46 15.70 -5.49
C ALA A 71 7.67 14.27 -4.98
N TRP A 72 6.68 13.39 -5.12
CA TRP A 72 6.79 11.98 -4.72
C TRP A 72 7.79 11.17 -5.56
N ARG A 73 7.87 11.43 -6.87
CA ARG A 73 8.87 10.81 -7.76
C ARG A 73 10.28 11.30 -7.43
N LEU A 74 10.41 12.59 -7.19
CA LEU A 74 11.70 13.25 -6.97
C LEU A 74 12.22 13.09 -5.54
N LYS A 75 11.39 12.76 -4.54
CA LYS A 75 11.80 12.79 -3.12
C LYS A 75 13.12 12.06 -2.81
N LEU A 76 13.38 10.92 -3.44
CA LEU A 76 14.58 10.12 -3.15
C LEU A 76 15.86 10.78 -3.68
N LEU A 77 15.75 11.61 -4.72
CA LEU A 77 16.88 12.31 -5.33
C LEU A 77 16.94 13.79 -4.91
N ALA A 78 15.81 14.48 -4.91
CA ALA A 78 15.72 15.92 -4.68
C ALA A 78 15.97 16.33 -3.23
N LEU A 79 15.53 15.56 -2.22
CA LEU A 79 15.83 15.88 -0.81
C LEU A 79 17.33 15.83 -0.49
N PRO A 80 18.07 14.74 -0.78
CA PRO A 80 19.51 14.73 -0.51
C PRO A 80 20.23 15.77 -1.36
N LEU A 81 19.84 15.95 -2.63
CA LEU A 81 20.44 16.96 -3.49
C LEU A 81 20.18 18.39 -2.98
N ALA A 82 19.00 18.68 -2.45
CA ALA A 82 18.67 19.97 -1.85
C ALA A 82 19.44 20.21 -0.54
N LEU A 83 19.66 19.19 0.30
CA LEU A 83 20.51 19.31 1.48
C LEU A 83 21.97 19.59 1.11
N VAL A 84 22.48 18.85 0.12
CA VAL A 84 23.82 19.07 -0.45
C VAL A 84 23.93 20.43 -1.15
N ALA A 85 22.83 21.01 -1.65
CA ALA A 85 22.79 22.36 -2.21
C ALA A 85 22.82 23.45 -1.12
N LEU A 86 21.99 23.28 -0.10
CA LEU A 86 21.75 24.27 0.94
C LEU A 86 22.97 24.44 1.84
N TRP A 87 23.66 23.34 2.17
CA TRP A 87 24.85 23.38 3.02
C TRP A 87 25.99 24.27 2.47
N PRO A 88 26.54 24.05 1.25
CA PRO A 88 27.60 24.87 0.69
C PRO A 88 27.10 26.29 0.42
N SER A 89 25.86 26.46 -0.03
CA SER A 89 25.26 27.80 -0.23
C SER A 89 25.22 28.60 1.08
N MET A 90 24.88 27.96 2.19
CA MET A 90 24.89 28.58 3.52
C MET A 90 26.31 28.95 3.96
N ARG A 91 27.31 28.09 3.70
CA ARG A 91 28.72 28.40 3.98
C ARG A 91 29.23 29.56 3.12
N VAL A 92 28.93 29.58 1.83
CA VAL A 92 29.30 30.65 0.90
C VAL A 92 28.66 31.96 1.33
N LEU A 93 27.37 31.97 1.69
CA LEU A 93 26.70 33.16 2.23
C LEU A 93 27.33 33.67 3.53
N LYS A 94 27.73 32.77 4.44
CA LYS A 94 28.45 33.15 5.66
C LYS A 94 29.82 33.74 5.35
N ALA A 95 30.55 33.18 4.37
CA ALA A 95 31.85 33.70 3.94
C ALA A 95 31.72 35.08 3.28
N LEU A 96 30.78 35.25 2.33
CA LEU A 96 30.46 36.53 1.68
C LEU A 96 30.10 37.64 2.68
N ARG A 97 29.41 37.28 3.78
CA ARG A 97 29.05 38.25 4.83
C ARG A 97 30.24 38.66 5.70
N ARG A 98 31.24 37.78 5.86
CA ARG A 98 32.44 38.06 6.67
C ARG A 98 33.44 38.94 5.92
N GLU A 99 33.58 38.74 4.62
CA GLU A 99 34.58 39.44 3.79
C GLU A 99 33.94 40.12 2.56
N PRO A 100 33.10 41.16 2.74
CA PRO A 100 32.39 41.78 1.62
C PRO A 100 33.33 42.47 0.61
N ALA A 101 34.54 42.84 1.02
CA ALA A 101 35.53 43.49 0.14
C ALA A 101 36.16 42.52 -0.89
N ARG A 102 36.19 41.21 -0.61
CA ARG A 102 36.83 40.20 -1.47
C ARG A 102 35.88 39.51 -2.44
N PHE A 103 34.59 39.57 -2.17
CA PHE A 103 33.60 38.81 -2.91
C PHE A 103 32.48 39.72 -3.40
N ALA A 104 32.14 39.59 -4.68
CA ALA A 104 31.00 40.27 -5.27
C ALA A 104 29.89 39.27 -5.61
N GLY A 105 28.67 39.77 -5.86
CA GLY A 105 27.53 38.91 -6.22
C GLY A 105 26.69 38.39 -5.06
N LEU A 106 26.68 39.06 -3.90
CA LEU A 106 25.84 38.68 -2.75
C LEU A 106 24.35 38.52 -3.11
N ARG A 107 23.82 39.34 -4.02
CA ARG A 107 22.43 39.24 -4.51
C ARG A 107 22.18 37.91 -5.22
N LEU A 108 23.11 37.49 -6.08
CA LEU A 108 23.02 36.23 -6.83
C LEU A 108 23.09 35.01 -5.90
N ALA A 109 24.01 35.03 -4.93
CA ALA A 109 24.11 33.97 -3.92
C ALA A 109 22.84 33.87 -3.06
N ARG A 110 22.24 35.01 -2.67
CA ARG A 110 20.96 35.04 -1.95
C ARG A 110 19.80 34.50 -2.80
N ALA A 111 19.76 34.83 -4.09
CA ALA A 111 18.75 34.31 -5.00
C ALA A 111 18.87 32.78 -5.16
N GLY A 112 20.08 32.25 -5.39
CA GLY A 112 20.31 30.80 -5.50
C GLY A 112 19.95 30.04 -4.21
N PHE A 113 20.34 30.57 -3.06
CA PHE A 113 19.94 30.02 -1.76
C PHE A 113 18.42 30.10 -1.54
N GLY A 114 17.79 31.23 -1.88
CA GLY A 114 16.35 31.41 -1.76
C GLY A 114 15.57 30.42 -2.64
N MET A 115 15.99 30.23 -3.89
CA MET A 115 15.38 29.28 -4.82
C MET A 115 15.52 27.83 -4.34
N SER A 116 16.70 27.43 -3.90
CA SER A 116 16.92 26.07 -3.37
C SER A 116 16.13 25.80 -2.08
N ALA A 117 16.08 26.78 -1.17
CA ALA A 117 15.26 26.68 0.04
C ALA A 117 13.77 26.62 -0.28
N PHE A 118 13.30 27.42 -1.24
CA PHE A 118 11.92 27.42 -1.69
C PHE A 118 11.49 26.06 -2.25
N VAL A 119 12.28 25.48 -3.16
CA VAL A 119 11.99 24.15 -3.72
C VAL A 119 11.98 23.08 -2.63
N ALA A 120 12.95 23.11 -1.70
CA ALA A 120 12.99 22.16 -0.60
C ALA A 120 11.74 22.26 0.30
N LEU A 121 11.35 23.48 0.68
CA LEU A 121 10.13 23.71 1.48
C LEU A 121 8.88 23.28 0.74
N LEU A 122 8.78 23.55 -0.56
CA LEU A 122 7.63 23.18 -1.38
C LEU A 122 7.50 21.65 -1.49
N ILE A 123 8.59 20.94 -1.72
CA ILE A 123 8.61 19.46 -1.72
C ILE A 123 8.19 18.92 -0.36
N VAL A 124 8.76 19.43 0.73
CA VAL A 124 8.43 18.98 2.09
C VAL A 124 6.95 19.25 2.42
N ALA A 125 6.42 20.42 2.05
CA ALA A 125 5.02 20.77 2.29
C ALA A 125 4.07 19.87 1.50
N LEU A 126 4.31 19.65 0.20
CA LEU A 126 3.49 18.78 -0.64
C LEU A 126 3.51 17.32 -0.15
N ILE A 127 4.68 16.80 0.25
CA ILE A 127 4.78 15.46 0.80
C ILE A 127 4.06 15.40 2.14
N GLY A 128 4.33 16.33 3.06
CA GLY A 128 3.80 16.35 4.42
C GLY A 128 2.28 16.32 4.48
N VAL A 129 1.61 17.11 3.62
CA VAL A 129 0.14 17.15 3.57
C VAL A 129 -0.45 15.85 3.00
N THR A 130 0.27 15.14 2.14
CA THR A 130 -0.26 14.00 1.37
C THR A 130 0.09 12.63 1.96
N VAL A 131 1.04 12.57 2.90
CA VAL A 131 1.40 11.35 3.63
C VAL A 131 0.18 10.63 4.25
N PRO A 132 -0.70 11.28 5.06
CA PRO A 132 -1.78 10.56 5.73
C PRO A 132 -2.77 9.94 4.75
N ALA A 133 -3.14 10.66 3.69
CA ALA A 133 -4.04 10.15 2.66
C ALA A 133 -3.43 8.92 1.95
N ARG A 134 -2.13 8.94 1.66
CA ARG A 134 -1.45 7.79 1.04
C ARG A 134 -1.32 6.59 1.96
N LEU A 135 -1.09 6.81 3.26
CA LEU A 135 -1.09 5.72 4.23
C LEU A 135 -2.48 5.06 4.29
N HIS A 136 -3.54 5.88 4.28
CA HIS A 136 -4.90 5.36 4.23
C HIS A 136 -5.19 4.59 2.94
N GLN A 137 -4.78 5.11 1.77
CA GLN A 137 -4.90 4.39 0.49
C GLN A 137 -4.12 3.08 0.48
N ARG A 138 -2.94 3.02 1.12
CA ARG A 138 -2.16 1.78 1.25
C ARG A 138 -2.88 0.76 2.13
N ALA A 139 -3.49 1.20 3.23
CA ALA A 139 -4.31 0.33 4.07
C ALA A 139 -5.49 -0.24 3.27
N LEU A 140 -6.24 0.62 2.58
CA LEU A 140 -7.35 0.19 1.72
C LEU A 140 -6.92 -0.75 0.59
N ALA A 141 -5.75 -0.53 -0.01
CA ALA A 141 -5.21 -1.41 -1.03
C ALA A 141 -4.82 -2.79 -0.47
N ALA A 142 -4.26 -2.83 0.74
CA ALA A 142 -3.97 -4.07 1.44
C ALA A 142 -5.27 -4.83 1.81
N ASP A 143 -6.28 -4.10 2.27
CA ASP A 143 -7.60 -4.67 2.57
C ASP A 143 -8.26 -5.25 1.32
N ALA A 144 -8.25 -4.50 0.21
CA ALA A 144 -8.79 -4.96 -1.06
C ALA A 144 -8.06 -6.19 -1.61
N ALA A 145 -6.73 -6.27 -1.44
CA ALA A 145 -5.95 -7.45 -1.82
C ALA A 145 -6.35 -8.69 -1.01
N ARG A 146 -6.55 -8.54 0.31
CA ARG A 146 -7.02 -9.64 1.18
C ARG A 146 -8.43 -10.10 0.80
N GLN A 147 -9.33 -9.16 0.51
CA GLN A 147 -10.68 -9.50 0.05
C GLN A 147 -10.66 -10.23 -1.29
N ALA A 148 -9.80 -9.81 -2.22
CA ALA A 148 -9.66 -10.47 -3.52
C ALA A 148 -9.23 -11.94 -3.38
N GLU A 149 -8.30 -12.23 -2.46
CA GLU A 149 -7.88 -13.60 -2.15
C GLU A 149 -9.02 -14.44 -1.57
N ALA A 150 -9.80 -13.87 -0.62
CA ALA A 150 -10.99 -14.54 -0.07
C ALA A 150 -12.04 -14.85 -1.16
N TYR A 151 -12.26 -13.93 -2.10
CA TYR A 151 -13.18 -14.16 -3.23
C TYR A 151 -12.65 -15.17 -4.24
N GLU A 152 -11.34 -15.21 -4.47
CA GLU A 152 -10.73 -16.25 -5.30
C GLU A 152 -10.97 -17.65 -4.71
N PHE A 153 -10.79 -17.79 -3.39
CA PHE A 153 -11.09 -19.02 -2.67
C PHE A 153 -12.57 -19.41 -2.80
N SER A 154 -13.48 -18.45 -2.54
CA SER A 154 -14.93 -18.65 -2.70
C SER A 154 -15.30 -19.10 -4.11
N ARG A 155 -14.66 -18.53 -5.13
CA ARG A 155 -14.91 -18.86 -6.53
C ARG A 155 -14.52 -20.31 -6.84
N VAL A 156 -13.36 -20.76 -6.34
CA VAL A 156 -12.89 -22.13 -6.52
C VAL A 156 -13.80 -23.14 -5.80
N LEU A 157 -14.20 -22.86 -4.56
CA LEU A 157 -15.14 -23.70 -3.82
C LEU A 157 -16.49 -23.81 -4.53
N LEU A 158 -17.03 -22.68 -5.01
CA LEU A 158 -18.30 -22.65 -5.73
C LEU A 158 -18.20 -23.42 -7.06
N ALA A 159 -17.11 -23.28 -7.79
CA ALA A 159 -16.88 -24.03 -9.02
C ALA A 159 -16.81 -25.54 -8.76
N TYR A 160 -16.18 -25.95 -7.65
CA TYR A 160 -16.20 -27.35 -7.21
C TYR A 160 -17.62 -27.81 -6.86
N GLN A 161 -18.36 -27.03 -6.07
CA GLN A 161 -19.74 -27.34 -5.68
C GLN A 161 -20.68 -27.46 -6.88
N ILE A 162 -20.60 -26.55 -7.85
CA ILE A 162 -21.40 -26.60 -9.07
C ILE A 162 -21.12 -27.90 -9.85
N ARG A 163 -19.88 -28.38 -9.83
CA ARG A 163 -19.47 -29.57 -10.60
C ARG A 163 -19.76 -30.89 -9.89
N TYR A 164 -19.62 -30.94 -8.57
CA TYR A 164 -19.69 -32.19 -7.78
C TYR A 164 -20.83 -32.23 -6.77
N GLY A 165 -21.65 -31.17 -6.68
CA GLY A 165 -22.79 -31.08 -5.76
C GLY A 165 -22.42 -30.98 -4.27
N THR A 166 -21.13 -30.99 -3.93
CA THR A 166 -20.60 -31.02 -2.56
C THR A 166 -19.41 -30.07 -2.44
N TYR A 167 -19.10 -29.62 -1.22
CA TYR A 167 -17.87 -28.87 -0.96
C TYR A 167 -16.67 -29.82 -0.81
N PRO A 168 -15.44 -29.40 -1.18
CA PRO A 168 -14.27 -30.25 -1.04
C PRO A 168 -13.99 -30.53 0.45
N MET A 169 -13.58 -31.76 0.79
CA MET A 169 -13.22 -32.12 2.17
C MET A 169 -11.75 -31.86 2.48
N GLY A 170 -10.94 -31.66 1.44
CA GLY A 170 -9.53 -31.30 1.56
C GLY A 170 -8.96 -30.78 0.25
N ALA A 171 -7.67 -30.43 0.28
CA ALA A 171 -6.99 -29.87 -0.88
C ALA A 171 -6.84 -30.85 -2.06
N ASP A 172 -6.80 -32.16 -1.79
CA ASP A 172 -6.65 -33.17 -2.84
C ASP A 172 -7.90 -33.24 -3.74
N ASP A 173 -9.07 -32.91 -3.22
CA ASP A 173 -10.30 -32.84 -4.00
C ASP A 173 -10.26 -31.74 -5.07
N LEU A 174 -9.59 -30.62 -4.78
CA LEU A 174 -9.47 -29.51 -5.71
C LEU A 174 -8.67 -29.85 -6.96
N SER A 175 -7.78 -30.86 -6.90
CA SER A 175 -7.00 -31.32 -8.07
C SER A 175 -7.87 -31.85 -9.23
N LYS A 176 -9.12 -32.19 -8.95
CA LYS A 176 -10.10 -32.68 -9.93
C LYS A 176 -10.66 -31.55 -10.81
N LEU A 177 -10.48 -30.29 -10.41
CA LEU A 177 -10.99 -29.13 -11.13
C LEU A 177 -9.97 -28.64 -12.18
N PRO A 178 -10.40 -28.31 -13.42
CA PRO A 178 -9.52 -27.71 -14.42
C PRO A 178 -9.06 -26.31 -13.98
N ASP A 179 -7.78 -26.00 -14.16
CA ASP A 179 -7.17 -24.76 -13.69
C ASP A 179 -6.53 -23.95 -14.83
N PRO A 180 -7.30 -23.14 -15.57
CA PRO A 180 -6.75 -22.31 -16.65
C PRO A 180 -5.90 -21.14 -16.15
N ASP A 181 -6.21 -20.61 -14.96
CA ASP A 181 -5.62 -19.36 -14.42
C ASP A 181 -4.62 -19.58 -13.26
N GLY A 182 -4.37 -20.84 -12.88
CA GLY A 182 -3.55 -21.19 -11.72
C GLY A 182 -4.23 -20.90 -10.36
N ALA A 183 -5.54 -20.62 -10.35
CA ALA A 183 -6.27 -20.27 -9.13
C ALA A 183 -6.52 -21.49 -8.24
N VAL A 184 -6.84 -22.64 -8.84
CA VAL A 184 -7.15 -23.87 -8.10
C VAL A 184 -5.89 -24.38 -7.39
N THR A 185 -4.75 -24.34 -8.07
CA THR A 185 -3.45 -24.73 -7.51
C THR A 185 -3.02 -23.82 -6.35
N ARG A 186 -3.19 -22.50 -6.47
CA ARG A 186 -2.96 -21.55 -5.37
C ARG A 186 -3.82 -21.89 -4.15
N VAL A 187 -5.13 -21.99 -4.33
CA VAL A 187 -6.09 -22.32 -3.27
C VAL A 187 -5.77 -23.67 -2.62
N ALA A 188 -5.48 -24.70 -3.42
CA ALA A 188 -5.12 -26.03 -2.91
C ALA A 188 -3.82 -26.00 -2.07
N SER A 189 -2.81 -25.25 -2.50
CA SER A 189 -1.56 -25.11 -1.75
C SER A 189 -1.76 -24.43 -0.39
N GLN A 190 -2.65 -23.44 -0.32
CA GLN A 190 -2.97 -22.75 0.94
C GLN A 190 -3.75 -23.65 1.90
N LEU A 191 -4.68 -24.46 1.38
CA LEU A 191 -5.37 -25.51 2.14
C LEU A 191 -4.39 -26.57 2.69
N LYS A 192 -3.42 -27.03 1.88
CA LYS A 192 -2.40 -28.00 2.35
C LYS A 192 -1.44 -27.42 3.36
N GLY A 193 -1.05 -26.16 3.18
CA GLY A 193 -0.08 -25.47 4.02
C GLY A 193 -0.57 -25.13 5.43
N GLY A 194 -1.85 -25.37 5.74
CA GLY A 194 -2.46 -24.99 7.02
C GLY A 194 -2.49 -23.47 7.25
N ALA A 195 -2.31 -22.69 6.18
CA ALA A 195 -2.30 -21.23 6.25
C ALA A 195 -3.68 -20.64 6.53
N LEU A 196 -4.73 -21.44 6.38
CA LEU A 196 -6.13 -21.08 6.58
C LEU A 196 -6.86 -22.23 7.26
N LYS A 197 -7.91 -21.90 8.01
CA LYS A 197 -8.79 -22.88 8.65
C LYS A 197 -10.07 -23.00 7.83
N TYR A 198 -10.30 -24.18 7.27
CA TYR A 198 -11.47 -24.47 6.44
C TYR A 198 -12.30 -25.58 7.08
N GLU A 199 -13.58 -25.31 7.33
CA GLU A 199 -14.53 -26.25 7.90
C GLU A 199 -15.81 -26.27 7.02
N PRO A 200 -16.08 -27.36 6.30
CA PRO A 200 -17.37 -27.54 5.62
C PRO A 200 -18.43 -27.85 6.68
N VAL A 201 -19.48 -27.04 6.74
CA VAL A 201 -20.58 -27.17 7.70
C VAL A 201 -21.80 -27.70 6.95
N SER A 202 -22.15 -28.96 7.14
CA SER A 202 -23.43 -29.49 6.66
C SER A 202 -24.51 -29.24 7.71
N ASP A 203 -25.29 -28.18 7.53
CA ASP A 203 -26.52 -28.01 8.30
C ASP A 203 -27.60 -28.86 7.62
N ILE A 204 -27.77 -30.09 8.13
CA ILE A 204 -28.92 -30.92 7.75
C ILE A 204 -30.15 -30.26 8.37
N ALA A 205 -30.83 -29.42 7.59
CA ALA A 205 -32.16 -28.94 7.94
C ALA A 205 -33.12 -30.14 7.89
N SER A 206 -33.21 -30.88 9.00
CA SER A 206 -34.30 -31.85 9.15
C SER A 206 -35.61 -31.09 9.06
N LEU A 207 -36.37 -31.35 7.99
CA LEU A 207 -37.76 -30.93 7.93
C LEU A 207 -38.44 -31.45 9.20
N PRO A 208 -39.18 -30.62 9.96
CA PRO A 208 -39.89 -31.12 11.12
C PRO A 208 -40.81 -32.25 10.65
N THR A 209 -40.56 -33.47 11.12
CA THR A 209 -41.37 -34.68 10.88
C THR A 209 -42.78 -34.59 11.49
N SER A 210 -43.18 -33.42 12.00
CA SER A 210 -44.53 -33.13 12.50
C SER A 210 -45.38 -32.40 11.47
N VAL A 211 -45.53 -32.96 10.28
CA VAL A 211 -46.74 -32.74 9.46
C VAL A 211 -47.73 -33.86 9.78
N THR A 212 -48.20 -33.90 11.02
CA THR A 212 -49.57 -34.38 11.28
C THR A 212 -50.48 -33.15 11.18
N LYS A 213 -51.34 -33.18 10.15
CA LYS A 213 -52.37 -32.19 9.76
C LYS A 213 -51.87 -30.93 9.03
N ALA A 214 -51.74 -31.08 7.72
CA ALA A 214 -51.91 -29.98 6.76
C ALA A 214 -53.26 -29.27 7.00
N ARG A 215 -53.20 -28.04 7.54
CA ARG A 215 -54.33 -27.11 7.53
C ARG A 215 -54.27 -26.34 6.22
N ALA A 216 -55.25 -26.57 5.35
CA ALA A 216 -55.35 -25.89 4.05
C ALA A 216 -55.38 -24.36 4.25
N ARG A 217 -54.28 -23.68 3.91
CA ARG A 217 -54.27 -22.24 3.68
C ARG A 217 -54.26 -21.99 2.17
N ARG A 218 -55.42 -21.53 1.68
CA ARG A 218 -55.59 -20.99 0.33
C ARG A 218 -54.72 -19.75 0.16
N GLY A 219 -53.97 -19.70 -0.93
CA GLY A 219 -53.57 -18.48 -1.63
C GLY A 219 -52.34 -17.75 -1.08
N ALA A 220 -51.19 -18.04 -1.68
CA ALA A 220 -50.22 -17.02 -2.10
C ALA A 220 -49.18 -17.69 -3.02
N VAL A 221 -49.24 -17.34 -4.30
CA VAL A 221 -48.28 -17.73 -5.32
C VAL A 221 -46.99 -16.95 -5.07
N VAL A 222 -45.99 -17.58 -4.49
CA VAL A 222 -44.59 -17.13 -4.60
C VAL A 222 -43.83 -18.23 -5.33
N ARG A 223 -43.81 -18.13 -6.67
CA ARG A 223 -42.93 -18.94 -7.53
C ARG A 223 -41.51 -18.41 -7.41
N LEU A 224 -40.76 -18.89 -6.41
CA LEU A 224 -39.29 -18.86 -6.45
C LEU A 224 -38.84 -20.03 -7.34
N ARG A 225 -38.69 -19.74 -8.64
CA ARG A 225 -37.96 -20.58 -9.58
C ARG A 225 -36.47 -20.44 -9.23
N ASN A 226 -35.89 -21.47 -8.63
CA ASN A 226 -34.49 -21.89 -8.79
C ASN A 226 -34.30 -23.21 -8.04
N ALA A 227 -34.86 -24.28 -8.61
CA ALA A 227 -34.49 -25.65 -8.29
C ALA A 227 -34.76 -26.46 -9.56
N ALA A 228 -33.79 -26.47 -10.46
CA ALA A 228 -33.71 -27.55 -11.44
C ALA A 228 -33.14 -28.75 -10.68
N LEU A 229 -34.01 -29.52 -10.03
CA LEU A 229 -33.65 -30.80 -9.46
C LEU A 229 -34.09 -31.89 -10.43
N HIS A 230 -33.14 -32.72 -10.81
CA HIS A 230 -33.32 -33.99 -11.51
C HIS A 230 -34.55 -34.73 -11.00
N THR A 231 -35.40 -35.16 -11.93
CA THR A 231 -36.41 -36.19 -11.68
C THR A 231 -35.70 -37.53 -11.62
N ASP A 232 -35.56 -38.10 -10.43
CA ASP A 232 -35.52 -39.55 -10.22
C ASP A 232 -36.08 -39.84 -8.83
N ASP A 233 -36.93 -40.86 -8.76
CA ASP A 233 -37.75 -41.24 -7.61
C ASP A 233 -36.92 -41.70 -6.40
N ALA A 234 -36.46 -40.75 -5.57
CA ALA A 234 -35.87 -41.01 -4.26
C ALA A 234 -36.72 -40.35 -3.14
N PRO A 235 -36.90 -41.01 -1.99
CA PRO A 235 -37.73 -40.48 -0.89
C PRO A 235 -37.15 -39.16 -0.36
N ASP A 236 -38.04 -38.19 -0.07
CA ASP A 236 -37.76 -36.82 0.39
C ASP A 236 -36.48 -36.68 1.26
N GLU A 237 -35.33 -36.55 0.60
CA GLU A 237 -34.09 -36.12 1.22
C GLU A 237 -34.25 -34.63 1.52
N GLY A 238 -34.27 -34.28 2.81
CA GLY A 238 -34.34 -32.89 3.23
C GLY A 238 -33.30 -32.04 2.51
N LEU A 239 -33.69 -30.82 2.15
CA LEU A 239 -32.80 -29.82 1.54
C LEU A 239 -31.54 -29.68 2.41
N SER A 240 -30.44 -30.29 1.97
CA SER A 240 -29.15 -30.17 2.65
C SER A 240 -28.51 -28.86 2.22
N PHE A 241 -28.57 -27.86 3.10
CA PHE A 241 -27.80 -26.64 2.92
C PHE A 241 -26.39 -26.92 3.42
N THR A 242 -25.53 -27.39 2.51
CA THR A 242 -24.10 -27.36 2.79
C THR A 242 -23.68 -25.90 2.81
N SER A 243 -23.09 -25.48 3.92
CA SER A 243 -22.45 -24.19 4.12
C SER A 243 -20.96 -24.42 4.38
N TYR A 244 -20.15 -23.38 4.27
CA TYR A 244 -18.74 -23.48 4.64
C TYR A 244 -18.30 -22.26 5.45
N THR A 245 -17.39 -22.51 6.38
CA THR A 245 -16.68 -21.47 7.12
C THR A 245 -15.21 -21.53 6.76
N LEU A 246 -14.67 -20.40 6.33
CA LEU A 246 -13.26 -20.22 6.01
C LEU A 246 -12.73 -19.07 6.86
N VAL A 247 -11.64 -19.30 7.58
CA VAL A 247 -10.93 -18.26 8.33
C VAL A 247 -9.58 -18.04 7.66
N LEU A 248 -9.39 -16.84 7.11
CA LEU A 248 -8.12 -16.38 6.56
C LEU A 248 -7.39 -15.55 7.62
N PRO A 249 -6.06 -15.70 7.74
CA PRO A 249 -5.29 -14.96 8.73
C PRO A 249 -5.25 -13.47 8.39
N GLY A 250 -5.19 -12.66 9.43
CA GLY A 250 -5.06 -11.21 9.34
C GLY A 250 -3.70 -10.72 8.85
N GLU A 251 -3.37 -9.45 9.16
CA GLU A 251 -2.11 -8.81 8.75
C GLU A 251 -0.89 -9.47 9.40
N ASP A 252 -1.08 -9.99 10.61
CA ASP A 252 -0.03 -10.64 11.39
C ASP A 252 0.26 -12.09 10.97
N LYS A 253 -0.51 -12.61 10.00
CA LYS A 253 -0.43 -13.99 9.48
C LYS A 253 -0.63 -15.06 10.54
N LYS A 254 -1.28 -14.74 11.65
CA LYS A 254 -1.65 -15.68 12.71
C LYS A 254 -3.14 -15.92 12.65
N LEU A 255 -3.56 -17.15 12.94
CA LEU A 255 -4.97 -17.49 13.08
C LEU A 255 -5.39 -17.33 14.56
N GLY A 256 -6.65 -16.99 14.77
CA GLY A 256 -7.27 -16.77 16.08
C GLY A 256 -7.16 -15.34 16.60
N THR A 257 -6.82 -14.37 15.75
CA THR A 257 -6.70 -12.96 16.11
C THR A 257 -7.94 -12.16 15.69
N ALA A 258 -8.08 -10.95 16.25
CA ALA A 258 -9.25 -10.11 16.00
C ALA A 258 -9.31 -9.56 14.56
N ASP A 259 -8.21 -9.63 13.82
CA ASP A 259 -8.06 -9.17 12.44
C ASP A 259 -8.25 -10.27 11.39
N ASP A 260 -8.58 -11.50 11.82
CA ASP A 260 -8.92 -12.59 10.92
C ASP A 260 -10.17 -12.30 10.10
N ILE A 261 -10.16 -12.74 8.85
CA ILE A 261 -11.29 -12.61 7.94
C ILE A 261 -12.04 -13.93 7.94
N THR A 262 -13.26 -13.92 8.49
CA THR A 262 -14.17 -15.07 8.39
C THR A 262 -15.06 -14.92 7.17
N LEU A 263 -14.97 -15.87 6.26
CA LEU A 263 -15.85 -16.00 5.10
C LEU A 263 -16.85 -17.12 5.37
N ARG A 264 -18.14 -16.79 5.31
CA ARG A 264 -19.24 -17.74 5.40
C ARG A 264 -20.07 -17.66 4.14
N ASP A 265 -20.12 -18.76 3.37
CA ASP A 265 -20.89 -18.87 2.13
C ASP A 265 -20.65 -17.69 1.14
N GLY A 266 -19.38 -17.29 0.99
CA GLY A 266 -18.97 -16.21 0.10
C GLY A 266 -19.24 -14.79 0.63
N ARG A 267 -19.71 -14.65 1.88
CA ARG A 267 -19.88 -13.36 2.55
C ARG A 267 -18.84 -13.19 3.65
N ILE A 268 -18.20 -12.02 3.67
CA ILE A 268 -17.27 -11.64 4.73
C ILE A 268 -18.09 -11.28 5.96
N VAL A 269 -17.90 -12.01 7.05
CA VAL A 269 -18.55 -11.78 8.33
C VAL A 269 -17.48 -11.30 9.31
N PRO A 270 -17.73 -10.24 10.10
CA PRO A 270 -16.80 -9.85 11.15
C PRO A 270 -16.60 -11.03 12.11
N THR A 271 -15.35 -11.44 12.28
CA THR A 271 -14.98 -12.52 13.20
C THR A 271 -15.41 -12.11 14.61
N PRO A 272 -16.27 -12.89 15.29
CA PRO A 272 -16.61 -12.60 16.67
C PRO A 272 -15.31 -12.58 17.48
N PRO A 273 -15.09 -11.57 18.34
CA PRO A 273 -13.87 -11.50 19.14
C PRO A 273 -13.74 -12.82 19.90
N VAL A 274 -12.62 -13.52 19.72
CA VAL A 274 -12.30 -14.71 20.51
C VAL A 274 -12.42 -14.28 21.95
N ALA A 275 -13.44 -14.79 22.64
CA ALA A 275 -13.62 -14.53 24.05
C ALA A 275 -12.32 -14.98 24.73
N ALA A 276 -11.51 -14.02 25.18
CA ALA A 276 -10.34 -14.29 26.00
C ALA A 276 -10.80 -15.26 27.09
N GLY A 277 -10.16 -16.44 27.13
CA GLY A 277 -10.68 -17.60 27.82
C GLY A 277 -11.19 -17.26 29.22
N ASN A 278 -12.51 -17.37 29.42
CA ASN A 278 -13.05 -17.57 30.76
C ASN A 278 -12.73 -19.00 31.18
N SER A 279 -11.49 -19.22 31.62
CA SER A 279 -11.10 -20.31 32.49
C SER A 279 -11.74 -20.10 33.86
N HIS A 280 -13.08 -20.14 33.92
CA HIS A 280 -13.78 -20.25 35.19
C HIS A 280 -13.60 -21.69 35.68
N ASN A 281 -12.60 -21.84 36.57
CA ASN A 281 -12.40 -23.00 37.43
C ASN A 281 -13.75 -23.53 37.93
N SER A 282 -14.16 -24.69 37.40
CA SER A 282 -15.12 -25.57 38.05
C SER A 282 -14.41 -26.23 39.22
N GLN A 283 -14.28 -25.48 40.31
CA GLN A 283 -13.84 -25.99 41.61
C GLN A 283 -14.98 -25.74 42.61
N SER A 284 -16.13 -26.39 42.37
CA SER A 284 -17.14 -26.56 43.42
C SER A 284 -16.72 -27.75 44.27
N ASN A 285 -16.17 -27.42 45.43
CA ASN A 285 -15.84 -28.31 46.52
C ASN A 285 -16.98 -29.27 46.83
N ASN A 286 -16.72 -30.57 46.67
CA ASN A 286 -17.41 -31.61 47.43
C ASN A 286 -16.67 -31.78 48.76
N THR A 287 -17.36 -31.52 49.87
CA THR A 287 -17.33 -32.29 51.15
C THR A 287 -17.88 -31.44 52.30
N PRO A 288 -18.41 -32.06 53.38
CA PRO A 288 -19.15 -33.32 53.48
C PRO A 288 -20.63 -33.12 53.84
#